data_AF-A0A7X1B4H8-F1
#
_entry.id   AF-A0A7X1B4H8-F1
#
_cell.length_a   1.000
_cell.length_b   1.000
_cell.length_c   1.000
_cell.angle_alpha   90.00
_cell.angle_beta   90.00
_cell.angle_gamma   90.00
#
_symmetry.space_group_name_H-M   'P 1'
#
loop_
_entity.id
_entity.type
_entity.pdbx_description
1 polymer ?
#
loop_
_entity_poly.entity_id
_entity_poly.type
_entity_poly.pdbx_seq_one_letter_code
_entity_poly.pdbx_strand_id
1 'polypeptide(L)'
;MDKRISKTNRRTWLAIILVPIALFLAGCDLKVIDLTPSTLKANPSRTYSITAQVSVKNNAVVDGSVSPDIVIDGQVHKMSRVPGSDSLYEYDYRMPAGRDKAAYYLLVRYQRKTASSTVSKEIPTEVKTITVENRYSVELEVNRAPVGTRIAILGRGFTSDDKVMVGGTPAVTQAESSTSLAFYVPSLPEGRNYNVTVLGLNGELSAGSLRIDASSIRVSPSSLSLRPGQRGILAFSIPNEAPPGGLAVTVTTDVPDSVIMPEVVIPAGQRSTSIRVEGGDPGSGSLFVELGGYSDVEIPITVAE
;
A
#
# COMPACT_ATOMS: atom_id res chain seq x y z
N MET A 1 85.97 -20.63 55.61
CA MET A 1 85.47 -21.92 56.12
C MET A 1 84.07 -21.67 56.66
N ASP A 2 83.00 -22.37 56.31
CA ASP A 2 82.80 -23.45 55.35
C ASP A 2 81.28 -23.58 55.08
N LYS A 3 80.95 -24.32 54.03
CA LYS A 3 79.63 -24.59 53.43
C LYS A 3 78.53 -25.05 54.41
N ARG A 4 77.24 -24.77 54.09
CA ARG A 4 76.34 -25.72 53.37
C ARG A 4 74.91 -25.17 53.22
N ILE A 5 74.52 -24.99 51.97
CA ILE A 5 73.14 -24.87 51.52
C ILE A 5 72.54 -26.28 51.47
N SER A 6 71.44 -26.51 52.18
CA SER A 6 70.64 -27.73 52.09
C SER A 6 69.40 -27.50 51.24
N LYS A 7 69.20 -28.43 50.31
CA LYS A 7 68.22 -28.43 49.23
C LYS A 7 67.14 -29.46 49.60
N THR A 8 65.90 -29.15 49.23
CA THR A 8 64.84 -30.11 48.86
C THR A 8 63.94 -30.64 49.98
N ASN A 9 62.69 -30.17 49.98
CA ASN A 9 61.56 -31.11 50.05
C ASN A 9 60.44 -30.60 49.13
N ARG A 10 60.52 -31.04 47.87
CA ARG A 10 59.63 -30.69 46.75
C ARG A 10 58.60 -31.81 46.60
N ARG A 11 57.57 -31.82 47.45
CA ARG A 11 56.43 -32.73 47.34
C ARG A 11 55.34 -32.18 48.24
N THR A 12 54.17 -31.86 47.67
CA THR A 12 52.86 -31.51 48.29
C THR A 12 52.27 -30.11 48.02
N TRP A 13 52.55 -29.44 46.89
CA TRP A 13 51.93 -28.13 46.57
C TRP A 13 51.36 -28.02 45.14
N LEU A 14 50.82 -29.11 44.59
CA LEU A 14 50.23 -29.10 43.22
C LEU A 14 48.82 -29.72 43.13
N ALA A 15 48.09 -29.84 44.24
CA ALA A 15 46.76 -30.46 44.25
C ALA A 15 45.58 -29.52 44.55
N ILE A 16 45.78 -28.22 44.77
CA ILE A 16 44.72 -27.32 45.27
C ILE A 16 44.24 -26.27 44.24
N ILE A 17 44.84 -26.17 43.05
CA ILE A 17 44.46 -25.14 42.05
C ILE A 17 43.63 -25.70 40.87
N LEU A 18 43.36 -27.00 40.79
CA LEU A 18 42.63 -27.59 39.65
C LEU A 18 41.10 -27.72 39.81
N VAL A 19 40.51 -27.25 40.91
CA VAL A 19 39.07 -27.45 41.18
C VAL A 19 38.15 -26.27 40.77
N PRO A 20 38.56 -24.98 40.66
CA PRO A 20 37.61 -23.94 40.27
C PRO A 20 37.53 -23.65 38.75
N ILE A 21 38.35 -24.28 37.89
CA ILE A 21 38.32 -24.02 36.43
C ILE A 21 37.37 -24.97 35.67
N ALA A 22 36.95 -26.09 36.28
CA ALA A 22 36.08 -27.08 35.63
C ALA A 22 34.59 -26.68 35.57
N LEU A 23 34.20 -25.54 36.15
CA LEU A 23 32.79 -25.11 36.25
C LEU A 23 32.33 -24.11 35.17
N PHE A 24 33.20 -23.70 34.24
CA PHE A 24 32.86 -22.74 33.17
C PHE A 24 32.83 -23.31 31.74
N LEU A 25 33.02 -24.63 31.55
CA LEU A 25 32.85 -25.29 30.25
C LEU A 25 31.42 -25.81 30.05
N ALA A 26 30.41 -25.01 30.40
CA ALA A 26 29.05 -25.25 29.94
C ALA A 26 28.98 -24.87 28.45
N GLY A 27 29.50 -25.75 27.58
CA GLY A 27 29.30 -25.65 26.15
C GLY A 27 27.79 -25.63 25.85
N CYS A 28 27.38 -24.74 24.94
CA CYS A 28 25.98 -24.65 24.51
C CYS A 28 25.59 -25.98 23.85
N ASP A 29 24.63 -26.71 24.43
CA ASP A 29 24.27 -28.06 23.96
C ASP A 29 23.60 -28.02 22.57
N LEU A 30 22.89 -26.93 22.27
CA LEU A 30 22.16 -26.68 21.02
C LEU A 30 22.53 -25.31 20.45
N LYS A 31 22.51 -25.17 19.12
CA LYS A 31 22.48 -23.87 18.44
C LYS A 31 21.10 -23.67 17.83
N VAL A 32 20.41 -22.61 18.24
CA VAL A 32 19.09 -22.22 17.71
C VAL A 32 19.27 -20.98 16.84
N ILE A 33 18.78 -21.03 15.60
CA ILE A 33 18.78 -19.91 14.66
C ILE A 33 17.35 -19.73 14.17
N ASP A 34 16.78 -18.56 14.40
CA ASP A 34 15.53 -18.17 13.75
C ASP A 34 15.82 -17.68 12.33
N LEU A 35 15.24 -18.36 11.34
CA LEU A 35 15.42 -18.11 9.92
C LEU A 35 14.30 -17.26 9.32
N THR A 36 13.30 -16.89 10.11
CA THR A 36 12.13 -16.14 9.64
C THR A 36 12.53 -14.69 9.35
N PRO A 37 12.21 -14.12 8.18
CA PRO A 37 12.40 -12.69 7.95
C PRO A 37 11.61 -11.83 8.95
N SER A 38 12.09 -10.63 9.30
CA SER A 38 11.32 -9.68 10.12
C SER A 38 10.10 -9.11 9.38
N THR A 39 10.08 -9.26 8.06
CA THR A 39 9.06 -8.69 7.17
C THR A 39 8.60 -9.73 6.17
N LEU A 40 7.29 -9.96 6.10
CA LEU A 40 6.66 -10.98 5.27
C LEU A 40 5.66 -10.35 4.32
N LYS A 41 5.54 -10.88 3.11
CA LYS A 41 4.54 -10.40 2.14
C LYS A 41 3.15 -10.92 2.52
N ALA A 42 2.16 -10.04 2.49
CA ALA A 42 0.77 -10.44 2.66
C ALA A 42 0.34 -11.50 1.64
N ASN A 43 -0.47 -12.46 2.09
CA ASN A 43 -1.03 -13.51 1.26
C ASN A 43 -2.52 -13.73 1.59
N PRO A 44 -3.31 -14.33 0.66
CA PRO A 44 -4.75 -14.50 0.86
C PRO A 44 -5.14 -15.43 2.03
N SER A 45 -4.32 -16.45 2.34
CA SER A 45 -4.60 -17.38 3.44
C SER A 45 -4.33 -16.77 4.82
N ARG A 46 -3.54 -15.70 4.86
CA ARG A 46 -3.06 -15.02 6.07
C ARG A 46 -2.26 -15.96 6.98
N THR A 47 -1.64 -16.97 6.37
CA THR A 47 -0.81 -17.96 7.04
C THR A 47 0.65 -17.72 6.68
N TYR A 48 1.50 -17.64 7.69
CA TYR A 48 2.91 -17.29 7.57
C TYR A 48 3.76 -18.34 8.25
N SER A 49 4.70 -18.92 7.50
CA SER A 49 5.57 -19.95 8.02
C SER A 49 6.73 -19.32 8.78
N ILE A 50 6.89 -19.73 10.04
CA ILE A 50 7.95 -19.32 10.95
C ILE A 50 8.92 -20.50 11.04
N THR A 51 10.18 -20.27 10.68
CA THR A 51 11.16 -21.34 10.48
C THR A 51 12.34 -21.18 11.43
N ALA A 52 12.74 -22.28 12.07
CA ALA A 52 13.87 -22.34 12.98
C ALA A 52 14.83 -23.47 12.58
N GLN A 53 16.12 -23.22 12.72
CA GLN A 53 17.16 -24.23 12.66
C GLN A 53 17.66 -24.55 14.07
N VAL A 54 17.56 -25.81 14.48
CA VAL A 54 18.05 -26.32 15.75
C VAL A 54 19.10 -27.38 15.50
N SER A 55 20.36 -27.03 15.75
CA SER A 55 21.51 -27.93 15.58
C SER A 55 22.01 -28.44 16.93
N VAL A 56 22.07 -29.77 17.09
CA VAL A 56 22.71 -30.39 18.26
C VAL A 56 24.23 -30.21 18.16
N LYS A 57 24.87 -29.72 19.23
CA LYS A 57 26.33 -29.49 19.30
C LYS A 57 27.02 -30.44 20.27
N ASN A 58 26.25 -31.06 21.18
CA ASN A 58 26.76 -31.92 22.23
C ASN A 58 26.08 -33.30 22.19
N ASN A 59 26.86 -34.37 22.21
CA ASN A 59 26.35 -35.76 22.23
C ASN A 59 25.69 -36.14 23.58
N ALA A 60 25.78 -35.28 24.60
CA ALA A 60 25.03 -35.41 25.83
C ALA A 60 23.53 -35.16 25.64
N VAL A 61 23.10 -34.55 24.54
CA VAL A 61 21.67 -34.40 24.21
C VAL A 61 21.09 -35.78 23.87
N VAL A 62 19.96 -36.12 24.49
CA VAL A 62 19.23 -37.37 24.21
C VAL A 62 18.64 -37.27 22.81
N ASP A 63 18.94 -38.26 21.97
CA ASP A 63 18.43 -38.32 20.61
C ASP A 63 16.89 -38.36 20.59
N GLY A 64 16.27 -37.68 19.64
CA GLY A 64 14.82 -37.51 19.54
C GLY A 64 14.16 -36.64 20.63
N SER A 65 14.90 -36.16 21.64
CA SER A 65 14.32 -35.36 22.73
C SER A 65 14.11 -33.88 22.39
N VAL A 66 14.70 -33.39 21.30
CA VAL A 66 14.62 -31.99 20.87
C VAL A 66 13.22 -31.68 20.38
N SER A 67 12.54 -30.77 21.07
CA SER A 67 11.19 -30.31 20.76
C SER A 67 11.16 -28.77 20.76
N PRO A 68 11.27 -28.14 19.59
CA PRO A 68 11.09 -26.69 19.44
C PRO A 68 9.62 -26.32 19.52
N ASP A 69 9.32 -25.36 20.38
CA ASP A 69 8.03 -24.68 20.47
C ASP A 69 8.23 -23.21 20.04
N ILE A 70 7.16 -22.59 19.53
CA ILE A 70 7.06 -21.15 19.31
C ILE A 70 6.07 -20.58 20.31
N VAL A 71 6.40 -19.44 20.91
CA VAL A 71 5.50 -18.70 21.79
C VAL A 71 5.08 -17.42 21.12
N ILE A 72 3.79 -17.29 20.81
CA ILE A 72 3.17 -16.11 20.16
C ILE A 72 1.94 -15.71 20.97
N ASP A 73 1.80 -14.41 21.29
CA ASP A 73 0.74 -13.89 22.16
C ASP A 73 0.62 -14.61 23.53
N GLY A 74 1.74 -15.13 24.05
CA GLY A 74 1.77 -15.89 25.30
C GLY A 74 1.27 -17.34 25.19
N GLN A 75 0.86 -17.79 24.00
CA GLN A 75 0.46 -19.17 23.75
C GLN A 75 1.62 -19.98 23.15
N VAL A 76 1.78 -21.20 23.64
CA VAL A 76 2.84 -22.12 23.20
C VAL A 76 2.29 -23.03 22.11
N HIS A 77 2.97 -23.08 20.97
CA HIS A 77 2.64 -23.95 19.85
C HIS A 77 3.84 -24.80 19.46
N LYS A 78 3.59 -26.09 19.20
CA LYS A 78 4.65 -27.01 18.80
C LYS A 78 5.03 -26.79 17.35
N MET A 79 6.34 -26.70 17.07
CA MET A 79 6.84 -26.67 15.69
C MET A 79 6.93 -28.09 15.13
N SER A 80 6.70 -28.22 13.83
CA SER A 80 6.83 -29.48 13.09
C SER A 80 8.20 -29.57 12.43
N ARG A 81 8.81 -30.74 12.43
CA ARG A 81 10.07 -30.97 11.69
C ARG A 81 9.79 -30.93 10.19
N VAL A 82 10.63 -30.21 9.45
CA VAL A 82 10.54 -30.13 7.99
C VAL A 82 10.94 -31.50 7.39
N PRO A 83 10.12 -32.09 6.48
CA PRO A 83 10.44 -33.36 5.84
C PRO A 83 11.83 -33.34 5.17
N GLY A 84 12.63 -34.38 5.40
CA GLY A 84 13.98 -34.48 4.84
C GLY A 84 15.04 -33.61 5.53
N SER A 85 14.70 -32.92 6.63
CA SER A 85 15.66 -32.15 7.43
C SER A 85 15.83 -32.68 8.86
N ASP A 86 17.09 -32.78 9.29
CA ASP A 86 17.42 -33.17 10.66
C ASP A 86 17.43 -31.98 11.63
N SER A 87 17.36 -30.74 11.14
CA SER A 87 17.52 -29.55 11.96
C SER A 87 16.51 -28.43 11.72
N LEU A 88 15.70 -28.50 10.66
CA LEU A 88 14.71 -27.47 10.36
C LEU A 88 13.34 -27.81 10.93
N TYR A 89 12.73 -26.79 11.53
CA TYR A 89 11.40 -26.85 12.11
C TYR A 89 10.58 -25.66 11.66
N GLU A 90 9.28 -25.86 11.50
CA GLU A 90 8.37 -24.88 10.96
C GLU A 90 7.05 -24.86 11.75
N TYR A 91 6.47 -23.67 11.84
CA TYR A 91 5.12 -23.46 12.34
C TYR A 91 4.38 -22.46 11.45
N ASP A 92 3.21 -22.87 10.97
CA ASP A 92 2.33 -22.03 10.16
C ASP A 92 1.44 -21.19 11.06
N TYR A 93 1.77 -19.90 11.18
CA TYR A 93 1.00 -18.95 11.98
C TYR A 93 -0.06 -18.24 11.14
N ARG A 94 -1.33 -18.41 11.52
CA ARG A 94 -2.45 -17.67 10.92
C ARG A 94 -2.65 -16.33 11.64
N MET A 95 -2.35 -15.23 10.96
CA MET A 95 -2.46 -13.89 11.53
C MET A 95 -3.93 -13.47 11.73
N PRO A 96 -4.35 -13.01 12.93
CA PRO A 96 -5.71 -12.52 13.21
C PRO A 96 -6.14 -11.35 12.33
N ALA A 97 -7.42 -11.24 11.97
CA ALA A 97 -7.96 -10.15 11.14
C ALA A 97 -7.64 -8.77 11.71
N GLY A 98 -7.29 -7.82 10.84
CA GLY A 98 -6.91 -6.46 11.23
C GLY A 98 -5.52 -6.32 11.84
N ARG A 99 -4.77 -7.42 12.00
CA ARG A 99 -3.41 -7.42 12.52
C ARG A 99 -2.40 -7.58 11.39
N ASP A 100 -1.32 -6.81 11.48
CA ASP A 100 -0.18 -6.80 10.54
C ASP A 100 1.16 -7.09 11.23
N LYS A 101 1.19 -7.19 12.57
CA LYS A 101 2.41 -7.43 13.35
C LYS A 101 2.18 -8.54 14.36
N ALA A 102 3.17 -9.40 14.58
CA ALA A 102 3.14 -10.35 15.68
C ALA A 102 4.52 -10.52 16.32
N ALA A 103 4.54 -10.56 17.65
CA ALA A 103 5.75 -10.79 18.42
C ALA A 103 5.81 -12.25 18.88
N TYR A 104 6.97 -12.88 18.78
CA TYR A 104 7.19 -14.25 19.21
C TYR A 104 8.62 -14.48 19.68
N TYR A 105 8.85 -15.59 20.36
CA TYR A 105 10.18 -16.16 20.58
C TYR A 105 10.10 -17.69 20.44
N LEU A 106 11.23 -18.34 20.21
CA LEU A 106 11.33 -19.79 20.15
C LEU A 106 11.74 -20.32 21.53
N LEU A 107 11.17 -21.46 21.93
CA LEU A 107 11.51 -22.18 23.14
C LEU A 107 11.88 -23.61 22.78
N VAL A 108 13.16 -23.96 22.87
CA VAL A 108 13.62 -25.31 22.55
C VAL A 108 13.77 -26.14 23.81
N ARG A 109 12.96 -27.19 23.93
CA ARG A 109 13.02 -28.16 25.04
C ARG A 109 13.82 -29.38 24.61
N TYR A 110 14.64 -29.90 25.51
CA TYR A 110 15.42 -31.13 25.27
C TYR A 110 15.80 -31.83 26.57
N GLN A 111 16.24 -33.08 26.44
CA GLN A 111 16.79 -33.85 27.54
C GLN A 111 18.30 -33.99 27.40
N ARG A 112 19.02 -33.87 28.52
CA ARG A 112 20.48 -34.00 28.56
C ARG A 112 20.90 -35.11 29.52
N LYS A 113 21.77 -36.00 29.06
CA LYS A 113 22.45 -37.02 29.86
C LYS A 113 23.46 -36.35 30.80
N THR A 114 23.39 -36.72 32.07
CA THR A 114 24.38 -36.41 33.11
C THR A 114 25.01 -37.71 33.60
N ALA A 115 26.02 -37.63 34.47
CA ALA A 115 26.72 -38.80 34.99
C ALA A 115 25.79 -39.82 35.69
N SER A 116 24.65 -39.38 36.23
CA SER A 116 23.75 -40.20 37.04
C SER A 116 22.27 -40.20 36.60
N SER A 117 21.87 -39.31 35.69
CA SER A 117 20.46 -39.17 35.28
C SER A 117 20.28 -38.40 33.97
N THR A 118 19.04 -38.25 33.51
CA THR A 118 18.68 -37.36 32.40
C THR A 118 17.92 -36.16 32.97
N VAL A 119 18.30 -34.94 32.57
CA VAL A 119 17.72 -33.69 33.06
C VAL A 119 17.07 -32.92 31.91
N SER A 120 15.86 -32.39 32.13
CA SER A 120 15.18 -31.51 31.18
C SER A 120 15.82 -30.13 31.13
N LYS A 121 15.95 -29.56 29.93
CA LYS A 121 16.51 -28.24 29.67
C LYS A 121 15.64 -27.49 28.68
N GLU A 122 15.67 -26.16 28.78
CA GLU A 122 14.97 -25.24 27.89
C GLU A 122 15.92 -24.11 27.47
N ILE A 123 15.83 -23.69 26.20
CA ILE A 123 16.59 -22.56 25.65
C ILE A 123 15.59 -21.63 24.96
N PRO A 124 15.28 -20.46 25.54
CA PRO A 124 14.51 -19.42 24.87
C PRO A 124 15.41 -18.58 23.93
N THR A 125 14.84 -18.06 22.84
CA THR A 125 15.45 -17.00 22.04
C THR A 125 14.98 -15.62 22.50
N GLU A 126 15.59 -14.58 21.95
CA GLU A 126 15.07 -13.22 22.06
C GLU A 126 13.69 -13.10 21.39
N VAL A 127 12.90 -12.13 21.86
CA VAL A 127 11.61 -11.78 21.26
C VAL A 127 11.86 -11.05 19.95
N LYS A 128 11.20 -11.50 18.90
CA LYS A 128 11.23 -10.91 17.57
C LYS A 128 9.84 -10.53 17.12
N THR A 129 9.75 -9.47 16.33
CA THR A 129 8.49 -9.05 15.70
C THR A 129 8.55 -9.34 14.21
N ILE A 130 7.54 -10.05 13.69
CA ILE A 130 7.25 -10.11 12.26
C ILE A 130 6.24 -9.01 11.91
N THR A 131 6.45 -8.36 10.77
CA THR A 131 5.51 -7.42 10.16
C THR A 131 5.09 -7.95 8.80
N VAL A 132 3.80 -7.86 8.50
CA VAL A 132 3.23 -8.21 7.20
C VAL A 132 3.05 -6.93 6.39
N GLU A 133 3.76 -6.85 5.27
CA GLU A 133 3.62 -5.75 4.34
C GLU A 133 2.54 -6.05 3.29
N ASN A 134 1.57 -5.14 3.19
CA ASN A 134 0.35 -5.32 2.40
C ASN A 134 0.41 -4.77 0.96
N ARG A 135 1.49 -4.12 0.49
CA ARG A 135 1.42 -3.32 -0.76
C ARG A 135 2.64 -3.48 -1.65
N TYR A 136 2.50 -4.17 -2.77
CA TYR A 136 3.46 -4.12 -3.88
C TYR A 136 2.72 -4.33 -5.20
N SER A 137 3.01 -3.44 -6.15
CA SER A 137 2.43 -3.24 -7.50
C SER A 137 0.99 -2.74 -7.51
N VAL A 138 0.82 -1.47 -7.88
CA VAL A 138 -0.42 -0.92 -8.40
C VAL A 138 -0.22 -0.68 -9.90
N GLU A 139 -1.24 -0.96 -10.70
CA GLU A 139 -1.18 -0.85 -12.14
C GLU A 139 -2.50 -0.30 -12.67
N LEU A 140 -2.42 0.68 -13.57
CA LEU A 140 -3.56 1.18 -14.32
C LEU A 140 -4.07 0.12 -15.30
N GLU A 141 -5.39 -0.09 -15.32
CA GLU A 141 -6.04 -0.94 -16.32
C GLU A 141 -5.84 -0.42 -17.75
N VAL A 142 -5.86 0.91 -17.92
CA VAL A 142 -5.64 1.59 -19.20
C VAL A 142 -4.77 2.84 -19.02
N ASN A 143 -4.03 3.20 -20.07
CA ASN A 143 -3.13 4.36 -20.09
C ASN A 143 -3.64 5.53 -20.94
N ARG A 144 -4.86 5.46 -21.49
CA ARG A 144 -5.54 6.59 -22.15
C ARG A 144 -7.04 6.56 -21.90
N ALA A 145 -7.65 7.73 -21.76
CA ALA A 145 -9.10 7.88 -21.71
C ALA A 145 -9.53 9.37 -21.83
N PRO A 146 -10.77 9.66 -22.26
CA PRO A 146 -11.34 11.00 -22.14
C PRO A 146 -11.80 11.32 -20.71
N VAL A 147 -12.02 12.60 -20.42
CA VAL A 147 -12.58 13.09 -19.15
C VAL A 147 -13.90 12.41 -18.82
N GLY A 148 -14.12 12.13 -17.52
CA GLY A 148 -15.34 11.48 -17.03
C GLY A 148 -15.35 9.96 -17.14
N THR A 149 -14.38 9.36 -17.85
CA THR A 149 -14.29 7.90 -17.95
C THR A 149 -13.93 7.29 -16.60
N ARG A 150 -14.56 6.16 -16.25
CA ARG A 150 -14.20 5.37 -15.08
C ARG A 150 -13.06 4.41 -15.45
N ILE A 151 -11.96 4.44 -14.69
CA ILE A 151 -10.77 3.59 -14.89
C ILE A 151 -10.51 2.80 -13.61
N ALA A 152 -10.14 1.51 -13.73
CA ALA A 152 -9.65 0.73 -12.60
C ALA A 152 -8.13 0.82 -12.42
N ILE A 153 -7.71 0.75 -11.16
CA ILE A 153 -6.34 0.47 -10.72
C ILE A 153 -6.35 -0.89 -10.04
N LEU A 154 -5.56 -1.81 -10.55
CA LEU A 154 -5.37 -3.13 -9.98
C LEU A 154 -4.22 -3.11 -8.99
N GLY A 155 -4.35 -3.86 -7.91
CA GLY A 155 -3.33 -3.89 -6.87
C GLY A 155 -3.71 -4.80 -5.72
N ARG A 156 -3.16 -4.53 -4.54
CA ARG A 156 -3.49 -5.24 -3.29
C ARG A 156 -3.41 -4.30 -2.10
N GLY A 157 -4.21 -4.59 -1.08
CA GLY A 157 -4.22 -3.85 0.17
C GLY A 157 -4.91 -2.49 0.06
N PHE A 158 -5.83 -2.35 -0.90
CA PHE A 158 -6.67 -1.16 -1.02
C PHE A 158 -7.73 -1.10 0.08
N THR A 159 -8.10 0.12 0.44
CA THR A 159 -9.06 0.48 1.48
C THR A 159 -9.93 1.65 1.00
N SER A 160 -11.05 1.91 1.67
CA SER A 160 -11.91 3.07 1.40
C SER A 160 -11.22 4.42 1.59
N ASP A 161 -10.15 4.45 2.38
CA ASP A 161 -9.40 5.66 2.70
C ASP A 161 -8.43 6.05 1.59
N ASP A 162 -8.03 5.09 0.73
CA ASP A 162 -7.12 5.37 -0.37
C ASP A 162 -7.75 6.36 -1.38
N LYS A 163 -6.92 7.22 -1.97
CA LYS A 163 -7.32 8.27 -2.92
C LYS A 163 -6.43 8.25 -4.14
N VAL A 164 -7.01 8.40 -5.31
CA VAL A 164 -6.28 8.50 -6.58
C VAL A 164 -6.03 9.97 -6.91
N MET A 165 -4.80 10.26 -7.32
CA MET A 165 -4.37 11.56 -7.83
C MET A 165 -3.97 11.39 -9.29
N VAL A 166 -4.41 12.32 -10.14
CA VAL A 166 -4.03 12.38 -11.56
C VAL A 166 -3.34 13.71 -11.80
N GLY A 167 -2.05 13.70 -12.11
CA GLY A 167 -1.28 14.92 -12.30
C GLY A 167 -1.25 15.84 -11.07
N GLY A 168 -1.34 15.27 -9.86
CA GLY A 168 -1.45 16.03 -8.61
C GLY A 168 -2.86 16.56 -8.30
N THR A 169 -3.85 16.30 -9.16
CA THR A 169 -5.25 16.66 -8.91
C THR A 169 -6.01 15.46 -8.33
N PRO A 170 -6.74 15.63 -7.20
CA PRO A 170 -7.57 14.56 -6.65
C PRO A 170 -8.64 14.10 -7.66
N ALA A 171 -8.70 12.80 -7.92
CA ALA A 171 -9.76 12.19 -8.69
C ALA A 171 -10.83 11.60 -7.77
N VAL A 172 -12.08 11.59 -8.22
CA VAL A 172 -13.16 10.90 -7.50
C VAL A 172 -12.84 9.41 -7.48
N THR A 173 -12.53 8.89 -6.30
CA THR A 173 -12.05 7.53 -6.09
C THR A 173 -13.13 6.66 -5.45
N GLN A 174 -13.29 5.45 -5.94
CA GLN A 174 -14.18 4.43 -5.40
C GLN A 174 -13.36 3.19 -5.04
N ALA A 175 -13.43 2.76 -3.78
CA ALA A 175 -12.85 1.49 -3.37
C ALA A 175 -13.82 0.36 -3.69
N GLU A 176 -13.38 -0.58 -4.54
CA GLU A 176 -14.24 -1.70 -4.97
C GLU A 176 -13.96 -2.96 -4.16
N SER A 177 -12.69 -3.21 -3.89
CA SER A 177 -12.23 -4.36 -3.11
C SER A 177 -10.84 -4.09 -2.56
N SER A 178 -10.29 -5.04 -1.80
CA SER A 178 -8.88 -4.99 -1.39
C SER A 178 -7.89 -5.09 -2.55
N THR A 179 -8.34 -5.36 -3.78
CA THR A 179 -7.47 -5.55 -4.96
C THR A 179 -7.84 -4.66 -6.16
N SER A 180 -8.88 -3.84 -6.04
CA SER A 180 -9.25 -2.89 -7.08
C SER A 180 -9.74 -1.57 -6.48
N LEU A 181 -9.18 -0.47 -6.99
CA LEU A 181 -9.75 0.88 -6.87
C LEU A 181 -10.26 1.30 -8.24
N ALA A 182 -11.29 2.12 -8.28
CA ALA A 182 -11.72 2.82 -9.47
C ALA A 182 -11.60 4.32 -9.26
N PHE A 183 -11.41 5.07 -10.34
CA PHE A 183 -11.49 6.52 -10.32
C PHE A 183 -12.11 7.06 -11.60
N TYR A 184 -12.62 8.29 -11.55
CA TYR A 184 -13.09 9.01 -12.73
C TYR A 184 -12.02 9.99 -13.22
N VAL A 185 -11.74 10.00 -14.52
CA VAL A 185 -10.77 10.92 -15.13
C VAL A 185 -11.19 12.37 -14.87
N PRO A 186 -10.37 13.17 -14.18
CA PRO A 186 -10.72 14.56 -13.87
C PRO A 186 -10.63 15.46 -15.11
N SER A 187 -11.25 16.63 -15.02
CA SER A 187 -11.30 17.66 -16.07
C SER A 187 -9.97 18.42 -16.20
N LEU A 188 -8.91 17.73 -16.60
CA LEU A 188 -7.59 18.30 -16.87
C LEU A 188 -7.38 18.54 -18.37
N PRO A 189 -6.46 19.45 -18.77
CA PRO A 189 -6.15 19.71 -20.17
C PRO A 189 -5.86 18.44 -20.99
N GLU A 190 -6.44 18.37 -22.19
CA GLU A 190 -6.31 17.24 -23.10
C GLU A 190 -4.92 17.14 -23.75
N GLY A 191 -4.64 15.98 -24.36
CA GLY A 191 -3.45 15.74 -25.18
C GLY A 191 -2.16 15.53 -24.39
N ARG A 192 -2.23 15.46 -23.06
CA ARG A 192 -1.09 15.36 -22.14
C ARG A 192 -1.11 14.04 -21.36
N ASN A 193 0.07 13.61 -20.94
CA ASN A 193 0.26 12.46 -20.05
C ASN A 193 0.36 12.95 -18.61
N TYR A 194 -0.41 12.34 -17.71
CA TYR A 194 -0.46 12.66 -16.29
C TYR A 194 -0.02 11.45 -15.47
N ASN A 195 0.88 11.67 -14.51
CA ASN A 195 1.22 10.63 -13.55
C ASN A 195 -0.02 10.30 -12.70
N VAL A 196 -0.31 9.02 -12.52
CA VAL A 196 -1.39 8.56 -11.65
C VAL A 196 -0.79 7.93 -10.41
N THR A 197 -1.20 8.42 -9.25
CA THR A 197 -0.71 7.94 -7.97
C THR A 197 -1.85 7.60 -7.03
N VAL A 198 -1.63 6.60 -6.18
CA VAL A 198 -2.54 6.20 -5.11
C VAL A 198 -1.94 6.68 -3.80
N LEU A 199 -2.63 7.61 -3.14
CA LEU A 199 -2.33 8.04 -1.79
C LEU A 199 -3.05 7.10 -0.81
N GLY A 200 -2.30 6.47 0.07
CA GLY A 200 -2.87 5.67 1.15
C GLY A 200 -2.09 5.79 2.44
N LEU A 201 -2.48 5.00 3.45
CA LEU A 201 -1.91 5.06 4.81
C LEU A 201 -0.39 4.90 4.86
N ASN A 202 0.18 4.14 3.92
CA ASN A 202 1.61 3.83 3.88
C ASN A 202 2.41 4.72 2.90
N GLY A 203 1.81 5.80 2.42
CA GLY A 203 2.42 6.74 1.47
C GLY A 203 1.84 6.65 0.06
N GLU A 204 2.57 7.23 -0.88
CA GLU A 204 2.20 7.37 -2.28
C GLU A 204 2.75 6.21 -3.13
N LEU A 205 1.89 5.64 -3.99
CA LEU A 205 2.26 4.59 -4.94
C LEU A 205 1.98 5.07 -6.36
N SER A 206 2.96 4.98 -7.27
CA SER A 206 2.72 5.28 -8.69
C SER A 206 2.06 4.09 -9.38
N ALA A 207 0.92 4.35 -10.03
CA ALA A 207 0.13 3.39 -10.81
C ALA A 207 0.40 3.47 -12.32
N GLY A 208 1.18 4.47 -12.76
CA GLY A 208 1.58 4.66 -14.15
C GLY A 208 1.23 6.06 -14.66
N SER A 209 1.04 6.17 -15.98
CA SER A 209 0.75 7.43 -16.65
C SER A 209 -0.52 7.30 -17.50
N LEU A 210 -1.40 8.29 -17.39
CA LEU A 210 -2.66 8.36 -18.12
C LEU A 210 -2.62 9.53 -19.11
N ARG A 211 -2.83 9.24 -20.39
CA ARG A 211 -3.08 10.25 -21.41
C ARG A 211 -4.55 10.64 -21.43
N ILE A 212 -4.85 11.93 -21.26
CA ILE A 212 -6.21 12.43 -21.42
C ILE A 212 -6.46 12.72 -22.91
N ASP A 213 -7.43 12.01 -23.47
CA ASP A 213 -7.80 12.14 -24.87
C ASP A 213 -8.62 13.41 -25.13
N ALA A 214 -8.40 14.01 -26.29
CA ALA A 214 -9.16 15.17 -26.72
C ALA A 214 -10.63 14.82 -26.95
N SER A 215 -11.52 15.68 -26.48
CA SER A 215 -12.97 15.55 -26.67
C SER A 215 -13.54 16.87 -27.18
N SER A 216 -14.75 16.88 -27.74
CA SER A 216 -15.42 18.13 -28.17
C SER A 216 -16.72 18.32 -27.43
N ILE A 217 -16.90 19.51 -26.87
CA ILE A 217 -18.21 19.98 -26.41
C ILE A 217 -18.98 20.46 -27.64
N ARG A 218 -20.29 20.19 -27.68
CA ARG A 218 -21.18 20.68 -28.73
C ARG A 218 -22.16 21.66 -28.12
N VAL A 219 -22.31 22.81 -28.76
CA VAL A 219 -23.30 23.82 -28.36
C VAL A 219 -24.32 24.03 -29.49
N SER A 220 -25.59 24.12 -29.11
CA SER A 220 -26.70 24.31 -30.03
C SER A 220 -27.69 25.36 -29.49
N PRO A 221 -28.14 26.32 -30.33
CA PRO A 221 -27.66 26.62 -31.69
C PRO A 221 -26.19 27.09 -31.71
N SER A 222 -25.55 27.03 -32.88
CA SER A 222 -24.16 27.48 -33.08
C SER A 222 -24.01 28.99 -33.19
N SER A 223 -25.12 29.74 -33.15
CA SER A 223 -25.16 31.19 -33.06
C SER A 223 -26.48 31.63 -32.43
N LEU A 224 -26.50 32.84 -31.88
CA LEU A 224 -27.69 33.46 -31.29
C LEU A 224 -27.97 34.82 -31.90
N SER A 225 -29.25 35.07 -32.23
CA SER A 225 -29.75 36.40 -32.56
C SER A 225 -30.96 36.68 -31.68
N LEU A 226 -30.85 37.72 -30.86
CA LEU A 226 -31.82 38.09 -29.83
C LEU A 226 -32.20 39.57 -29.96
N ARG A 227 -33.35 39.93 -29.41
CA ARG A 227 -33.70 41.32 -29.08
C ARG A 227 -33.42 41.60 -27.61
N PRO A 228 -33.31 42.88 -27.19
CA PRO A 228 -33.27 43.23 -25.77
C PRO A 228 -34.46 42.61 -25.01
N GLY A 229 -34.16 41.90 -23.91
CA GLY A 229 -35.11 41.14 -23.09
C GLY A 229 -35.60 39.81 -23.70
N GLN A 230 -35.24 39.50 -24.96
CA GLN A 230 -35.55 38.21 -25.56
C GLN A 230 -34.67 37.11 -24.96
N ARG A 231 -35.27 35.94 -24.71
CA ARG A 231 -34.57 34.76 -24.21
C ARG A 231 -34.36 33.73 -25.31
N GLY A 232 -33.12 33.30 -25.48
CA GLY A 232 -32.72 32.12 -26.24
C GLY A 232 -32.39 30.95 -25.33
N ILE A 233 -32.33 29.74 -25.88
CA ILE A 233 -31.84 28.54 -25.19
C ILE A 233 -30.53 28.11 -25.83
N LEU A 234 -29.50 27.90 -25.02
CA LEU A 234 -28.28 27.20 -25.43
C LEU A 234 -28.24 25.83 -24.75
N ALA A 235 -28.08 24.79 -25.56
CA ALA A 235 -27.85 23.43 -25.12
C ALA A 235 -26.37 23.06 -25.27
N PHE A 236 -25.76 22.62 -24.18
CA PHE A 236 -24.38 22.16 -24.12
C PHE A 236 -24.40 20.64 -23.99
N SER A 237 -23.61 19.93 -24.78
CA SER A 237 -23.56 18.47 -24.76
C SER A 237 -22.14 17.93 -24.93
N ILE A 238 -21.88 16.80 -24.28
CA ILE A 238 -20.59 16.11 -24.26
C ILE A 238 -20.75 14.63 -24.68
N PRO A 239 -19.73 14.02 -25.27
CA PRO A 239 -19.73 12.64 -25.69
C PRO A 239 -19.80 11.62 -24.56
N ASN A 240 -19.45 11.93 -23.31
CA ASN A 240 -19.46 10.96 -22.19
C ASN A 240 -20.24 11.53 -21.00
N GLU A 241 -20.74 10.67 -20.12
CA GLU A 241 -21.40 11.12 -18.90
C GLU A 241 -20.44 11.95 -18.04
N ALA A 242 -20.93 13.06 -17.51
CA ALA A 242 -20.12 13.88 -16.60
C ALA A 242 -19.78 13.08 -15.34
N PRO A 243 -18.53 13.19 -14.82
CA PRO A 243 -18.11 12.51 -13.60
C PRO A 243 -18.95 12.92 -12.38
N PRO A 244 -18.86 12.17 -11.27
CA PRO A 244 -19.43 12.61 -9.99
C PRO A 244 -18.92 14.02 -9.64
N GLY A 245 -19.84 14.91 -9.25
CA GLY A 245 -19.56 16.34 -9.07
C GLY A 245 -19.93 17.21 -10.29
N GLY A 246 -20.17 16.61 -11.46
CA GLY A 246 -20.53 17.33 -12.68
C GLY A 246 -19.33 17.99 -13.36
N LEU A 247 -19.61 18.81 -14.38
CA LEU A 247 -18.62 19.58 -15.13
C LEU A 247 -19.07 21.03 -15.22
N ALA A 248 -18.28 21.94 -14.65
CA ALA A 248 -18.46 23.37 -14.82
C ALA A 248 -17.92 23.78 -16.19
N VAL A 249 -18.77 24.44 -16.98
CA VAL A 249 -18.43 24.98 -18.29
C VAL A 249 -18.15 26.46 -18.11
N THR A 250 -16.94 26.88 -18.41
CA THR A 250 -16.56 28.30 -18.37
C THR A 250 -17.07 28.96 -19.63
N VAL A 251 -17.92 29.98 -19.50
CA VAL A 251 -18.37 30.78 -20.63
C VAL A 251 -17.99 32.23 -20.39
N THR A 252 -17.29 32.83 -21.35
CA THR A 252 -16.92 34.25 -21.35
C THR A 252 -17.47 34.93 -22.60
N THR A 253 -17.52 36.26 -22.62
CA THR A 253 -18.04 37.06 -23.74
C THR A 253 -17.21 38.32 -23.90
N ASP A 254 -17.06 38.78 -25.15
CA ASP A 254 -16.48 40.08 -25.49
C ASP A 254 -17.52 41.22 -25.52
N VAL A 255 -18.81 40.89 -25.38
CA VAL A 255 -19.94 41.82 -25.31
C VAL A 255 -20.73 41.64 -24.00
N PRO A 256 -20.13 41.96 -22.84
CA PRO A 256 -20.74 41.68 -21.53
C PRO A 256 -22.08 42.41 -21.30
N ASP A 257 -22.23 43.63 -21.82
CA ASP A 257 -23.49 44.40 -21.68
C ASP A 257 -24.65 43.82 -22.52
N SER A 258 -24.33 43.01 -23.54
CA SER A 258 -25.31 42.38 -24.43
C SER A 258 -25.80 41.02 -23.96
N VAL A 259 -25.16 40.38 -22.98
CA VAL A 259 -25.42 38.98 -22.64
C VAL A 259 -25.66 38.79 -21.16
N ILE A 260 -26.88 38.35 -20.83
CA ILE A 260 -27.24 37.95 -19.48
C ILE A 260 -27.42 36.43 -19.46
N MET A 261 -26.55 35.72 -18.76
CA MET A 261 -26.59 34.26 -18.70
C MET A 261 -26.20 33.73 -17.31
N PRO A 262 -26.78 32.59 -16.88
CA PRO A 262 -26.39 31.92 -15.65
C PRO A 262 -25.10 31.10 -15.85
N GLU A 263 -24.51 30.65 -14.74
CA GLU A 263 -23.45 29.64 -14.74
C GLU A 263 -23.92 28.34 -15.39
N VAL A 264 -23.02 27.67 -16.11
CA VAL A 264 -23.31 26.45 -16.86
C VAL A 264 -22.63 25.27 -16.18
N VAL A 265 -23.45 24.32 -15.72
CA VAL A 265 -22.96 23.04 -15.16
C VAL A 265 -23.67 21.89 -15.85
N ILE A 266 -22.89 20.92 -16.35
CA ILE A 266 -23.40 19.62 -16.79
C ILE A 266 -23.46 18.72 -15.55
N PRO A 267 -24.64 18.34 -15.05
CA PRO A 267 -24.75 17.59 -13.80
C PRO A 267 -24.10 16.20 -13.89
N ALA A 268 -23.69 15.65 -12.75
CA ALA A 268 -23.13 14.29 -12.67
C ALA A 268 -24.05 13.25 -13.33
N GLY A 269 -23.46 12.35 -14.12
CA GLY A 269 -24.18 11.31 -14.87
C GLY A 269 -24.97 11.83 -16.08
N GLN A 270 -25.04 13.15 -16.30
CA GLN A 270 -25.68 13.72 -17.49
C GLN A 270 -24.65 13.96 -18.60
N ARG A 271 -25.14 13.99 -19.84
CA ARG A 271 -24.33 14.33 -21.04
C ARG A 271 -24.66 15.69 -21.60
N SER A 272 -25.64 16.39 -21.03
CA SER A 272 -26.06 17.69 -21.52
C SER A 272 -26.73 18.53 -20.45
N THR A 273 -26.70 19.85 -20.65
CA THR A 273 -27.49 20.82 -19.89
C THR A 273 -28.01 21.89 -20.84
N SER A 274 -29.05 22.61 -20.45
CA SER A 274 -29.58 23.72 -21.23
C SER A 274 -29.80 24.92 -20.33
N ILE A 275 -29.34 26.08 -20.79
CA ILE A 275 -29.49 27.35 -20.08
C ILE A 275 -30.23 28.35 -20.94
N ARG A 276 -30.87 29.32 -20.28
CA ARG A 276 -31.48 30.46 -20.95
C ARG A 276 -30.49 31.62 -20.98
N VAL A 277 -30.29 32.18 -22.17
CA VAL A 277 -29.50 33.39 -22.40
C VAL A 277 -30.47 34.50 -22.74
N GLU A 278 -30.35 35.65 -22.09
CA GLU A 278 -31.18 36.83 -22.32
C GLU A 278 -30.35 37.93 -22.99
N GLY A 279 -30.92 38.56 -24.02
CA GLY A 279 -30.31 39.70 -24.68
C GLY A 279 -30.38 40.96 -23.82
N GLY A 280 -29.24 41.60 -23.58
CA GLY A 280 -29.11 42.88 -22.91
C GLY A 280 -29.15 44.04 -23.90
N ASP A 281 -28.12 44.89 -23.85
CA ASP A 281 -27.98 46.04 -24.76
C ASP A 281 -27.62 45.59 -26.19
N PRO A 282 -28.05 46.34 -27.23
CA PRO A 282 -27.67 46.03 -28.62
C PRO A 282 -26.16 45.94 -28.82
N GLY A 283 -25.71 44.89 -29.50
CA GLY A 283 -24.29 44.60 -29.69
C GLY A 283 -24.06 43.31 -30.47
N SER A 284 -22.84 43.10 -30.95
CA SER A 284 -22.45 41.88 -31.66
C SER A 284 -21.06 41.45 -31.23
N GLY A 285 -20.92 40.16 -30.92
CA GLY A 285 -19.69 39.57 -30.43
C GLY A 285 -19.78 38.05 -30.40
N SER A 286 -19.04 37.43 -29.49
CA SER A 286 -18.92 35.99 -29.36
C SER A 286 -18.95 35.53 -27.90
N LEU A 287 -19.56 34.36 -27.67
CA LEU A 287 -19.38 33.60 -26.43
C LEU A 287 -18.23 32.60 -26.63
N PHE A 288 -17.27 32.59 -25.71
CA PHE A 288 -16.15 31.65 -25.69
C PHE A 288 -16.42 30.59 -24.61
N VAL A 289 -16.50 29.33 -25.01
CA VAL A 289 -16.85 28.19 -24.18
C VAL A 289 -15.62 27.33 -23.98
N GLU A 290 -15.20 27.19 -22.73
CA GLU A 290 -14.06 26.37 -22.32
C GLU A 290 -14.52 25.27 -21.34
N LEU A 291 -14.02 24.06 -21.53
CA LEU A 291 -14.26 22.94 -20.62
C LEU A 291 -13.01 22.04 -20.59
N GLY A 292 -12.47 21.78 -19.40
CA GLY A 292 -11.22 21.03 -19.26
C GLY A 292 -11.28 19.65 -19.90
N GLY A 293 -10.31 19.36 -20.77
CA GLY A 293 -10.24 18.11 -21.54
C GLY A 293 -11.19 18.06 -22.74
N TYR A 294 -11.72 19.22 -23.14
CA TYR A 294 -12.48 19.40 -24.37
C TYR A 294 -11.89 20.58 -25.17
N SER A 295 -12.11 20.56 -26.48
CA SER A 295 -11.81 21.66 -27.38
C SER A 295 -12.73 22.86 -27.15
N ASP A 296 -12.17 24.06 -27.15
CA ASP A 296 -12.90 25.32 -27.01
C ASP A 296 -13.90 25.55 -28.16
N VAL A 297 -15.00 26.25 -27.87
CA VAL A 297 -16.05 26.57 -28.85
C VAL A 297 -16.37 28.07 -28.80
N GLU A 298 -16.43 28.69 -29.98
CA GLU A 298 -16.88 30.07 -30.15
C GLU A 298 -18.30 30.11 -30.74
N ILE A 299 -19.17 30.93 -30.14
CA ILE A 299 -20.57 31.07 -30.54
C ILE A 299 -20.87 32.53 -30.83
N PRO A 300 -21.08 32.92 -32.10
CA PRO A 300 -21.48 34.28 -32.44
C PRO A 300 -22.82 34.65 -31.81
N ILE A 301 -22.89 35.84 -31.23
CA ILE A 301 -24.11 36.41 -30.64
C ILE A 301 -24.34 37.84 -31.14
N THR A 302 -25.58 38.12 -31.52
CA THR A 302 -26.03 39.46 -31.91
C THR A 302 -27.32 39.82 -31.18
N VAL A 303 -27.33 40.99 -30.53
CA VAL A 303 -28.51 41.62 -29.97
C VAL A 303 -28.87 42.83 -30.82
N ALA A 304 -30.04 42.80 -31.45
CA ALA A 304 -30.54 43.85 -32.33
C ALA A 304 -31.96 44.27 -31.93
N GLU A 305 -32.36 45.51 -32.25
CA GLU A 305 -33.70 46.04 -31.94
C GLU A 305 -34.85 45.30 -32.64
#